data_AF-A0A832JV02-F1
#
_entry.id   AF-A0A832JV02-F1
#
_cell.length_a   1.000
_cell.length_b   1.000
_cell.length_c   1.000
_cell.angle_alpha   90.00
_cell.angle_beta   90.00
_cell.angle_gamma   90.00
#
_symmetry.space_group_name_H-M   'P 1'
#
loop_
_entity.id
_entity.type
_entity.pdbx_description
1 polymer ?
#
loop_
_entity_poly.entity_id
_entity_poly.type
_entity_poly.pdbx_seq_one_letter_code
_entity_poly.pdbx_strand_id
1 'polypeptide(L)'
;IIVDVNTKVILDGHHRYNCMKRLGKRYIPVYLVDYMRPEIVVLPWDNKPPVTKEQVLRAGLTGEKLPSKSSRHMVRINGELHHITYLERESPMRLEDIP
;
A
#
# COMPACT_ATOMS: atom_id res chain seq x y z
N ILE A 1 -1.78 -0.11 7.57
CA ILE A 1 -1.40 -0.38 6.16
C ILE A 1 -1.70 0.85 5.32
N ILE A 2 -1.11 1.00 4.13
CA ILE A 2 -1.38 2.17 3.27
C ILE A 2 -2.29 1.77 2.14
N VAL A 3 -3.35 2.55 1.94
CA VAL A 3 -4.47 2.22 1.07
C VAL A 3 -4.87 3.45 0.25
N ASP A 4 -5.19 3.25 -1.02
CA ASP A 4 -5.74 4.31 -1.86
C ASP A 4 -7.13 4.73 -1.36
N VAL A 5 -7.34 6.03 -1.19
CA VAL A 5 -8.58 6.60 -0.66
C VAL A 5 -9.77 6.33 -1.57
N ASN A 6 -9.55 6.32 -2.89
CA ASN A 6 -10.61 6.22 -3.89
C ASN A 6 -11.02 4.78 -4.17
N THR A 7 -10.06 3.88 -4.32
CA THR A 7 -10.31 2.49 -4.76
C THR A 7 -10.22 1.45 -3.64
N LYS A 8 -9.70 1.83 -2.47
CA LYS A 8 -9.36 0.92 -1.36
C LYS A 8 -8.31 -0.14 -1.72
N VAL A 9 -7.59 0.03 -2.83
CA VAL A 9 -6.46 -0.82 -3.20
C VAL A 9 -5.34 -0.66 -2.18
N ILE A 10 -4.82 -1.79 -1.69
CA ILE A 10 -3.69 -1.80 -0.76
C ILE A 10 -2.42 -1.44 -1.54
N LEU A 11 -1.75 -0.37 -1.14
CA LEU A 11 -0.50 0.08 -1.74
C LEU A 11 0.70 -0.51 -0.99
N ASP A 12 0.64 -0.53 0.33
CA ASP A 12 1.66 -1.17 1.17
C ASP A 12 1.04 -1.93 2.34
N GLY A 13 1.67 -3.05 2.71
CA GLY A 13 1.26 -3.84 3.88
C GLY A 13 0.35 -5.03 3.57
N HIS A 14 0.44 -5.62 2.38
CA HIS A 14 -0.28 -6.85 2.01
C HIS A 14 -0.09 -8.00 3.02
N HIS A 15 1.12 -8.17 3.56
CA HIS A 15 1.36 -9.16 4.61
C HIS A 15 0.63 -8.80 5.91
N ARG A 16 0.71 -7.54 6.34
CA ARG A 16 -0.01 -7.03 7.53
C ARG A 16 -1.52 -7.27 7.41
N TYR A 17 -2.10 -6.96 6.25
CA TYR A 17 -3.51 -7.25 5.95
C TYR A 17 -3.86 -8.74 6.08
N ASN A 18 -3.08 -9.62 5.44
CA ASN A 18 -3.34 -11.06 5.49
C ASN A 18 -3.14 -11.65 6.90
N CYS A 19 -2.20 -11.14 7.70
CA CYS A 19 -2.05 -11.53 9.09
C CYS A 19 -3.29 -11.15 9.91
N MET A 20 -3.79 -9.92 9.78
CA MET A 20 -5.01 -9.49 10.49
C MET A 20 -6.22 -10.36 10.13
N LYS A 21 -6.37 -10.68 8.84
CA LYS A 21 -7.41 -11.60 8.36
C LYS A 21 -7.30 -13.00 9.00
N ARG A 22 -6.08 -13.54 9.09
CA ARG A 22 -5.82 -14.85 9.73
C ARG A 22 -6.05 -14.83 11.24
N LEU A 23 -5.85 -13.69 11.89
CA LEU A 23 -6.15 -13.48 13.31
C LEU A 23 -7.66 -13.28 13.59
N GLY A 24 -8.52 -13.35 12.56
CA GLY A 24 -9.96 -13.18 12.72
C GLY A 24 -10.42 -11.74 12.98
N LYS A 25 -9.52 -10.76 12.82
CA LYS A 25 -9.86 -9.34 12.99
C LYS A 25 -10.79 -8.87 11.87
N ARG A 26 -11.85 -8.15 12.23
CA ARG A 26 -12.81 -7.61 11.26
C ARG A 26 -12.28 -6.35 10.59
N TYR A 27 -11.50 -5.56 11.32
CA TYR A 27 -10.96 -4.30 10.84
C TYR A 27 -9.42 -4.27 10.91
N ILE A 28 -8.83 -3.32 10.17
CA ILE A 28 -7.42 -3.00 10.24
C ILE A 28 -7.25 -1.48 10.08
N PRO A 29 -6.45 -0.81 10.92
CA PRO A 29 -6.12 0.60 10.73
C PRO A 29 -5.39 0.84 9.40
N VAL A 30 -5.83 1.87 8.69
CA VAL A 30 -5.29 2.25 7.39
C VAL A 30 -4.90 3.72 7.35
N TYR A 31 -3.80 4.00 6.67
CA TYR A 31 -3.46 5.35 6.21
C TYR A 31 -4.01 5.51 4.80
N LEU A 32 -4.99 6.39 4.65
CA LEU A 32 -5.60 6.69 3.36
C LEU A 32 -4.75 7.75 2.65
N VAL A 33 -4.41 7.48 1.39
CA VAL A 33 -3.68 8.41 0.53
C VAL A 33 -4.37 8.49 -0.82
N ASP A 34 -4.31 9.63 -1.49
CA ASP A 34 -4.71 9.72 -2.90
C ASP A 34 -3.58 9.19 -3.77
N TYR A 35 -3.73 7.95 -4.26
CA TYR A 35 -2.68 7.28 -5.01
C TYR A 35 -2.34 7.99 -6.32
N MET A 36 -3.27 8.73 -6.92
CA MET A 36 -3.06 9.38 -8.21
C MET A 36 -2.23 10.66 -8.12
N ARG A 37 -2.01 11.18 -6.91
CA ARG A 37 -1.11 12.31 -6.69
C ARG A 37 0.28 12.10 -7.30
N PRO A 38 0.85 13.10 -7.98
CA PRO A 38 2.14 12.98 -8.66
C PRO A 38 3.32 12.75 -7.70
N GLU A 39 3.17 13.15 -6.43
CA GLU A 39 4.17 12.91 -5.39
C GLU A 39 4.28 11.43 -5.02
N ILE A 40 3.21 10.64 -5.18
CA ILE A 40 3.27 9.19 -5.00
C ILE A 40 3.71 8.57 -6.31
N VAL A 41 4.77 7.78 -6.29
CA VAL A 41 5.28 7.09 -7.46
C VAL A 41 5.37 5.60 -7.20
N VAL A 42 5.30 4.81 -8.24
CA VAL A 42 5.49 3.36 -8.16
C VAL A 42 6.70 2.97 -8.98
N LEU A 43 7.56 2.17 -8.37
CA LEU A 43 8.76 1.62 -8.98
C LEU A 43 8.69 0.10 -8.93
N PRO A 44 9.34 -0.61 -9.87
CA PRO A 44 9.56 -2.03 -9.71
C PRO A 44 10.58 -2.28 -8.58
N TRP A 45 10.53 -3.49 -8.01
CA TRP A 45 11.64 -4.00 -7.21
C TRP A 45 12.79 -4.45 -8.13
N ASP A 46 14.00 -4.59 -7.60
CA ASP A 46 15.18 -4.98 -8.39
C ASP A 46 14.91 -6.29 -9.17
N ASN A 47 15.33 -6.31 -10.43
CA ASN A 47 15.10 -7.42 -11.37
C ASN A 47 13.61 -7.74 -11.67
N LYS A 48 12.70 -6.79 -11.48
CA LYS A 48 11.28 -6.91 -11.89
C LYS A 48 10.97 -6.00 -13.08
N PRO A 49 9.99 -6.39 -13.93
CA PRO A 49 9.54 -5.54 -15.02
C PRO A 49 8.93 -4.24 -14.48
N PRO A 50 8.97 -3.14 -15.25
CA PRO A 50 8.30 -1.90 -14.89
C PRO A 50 6.83 -2.11 -14.54
N VAL A 51 6.35 -1.31 -13.59
CA VAL A 51 4.97 -1.35 -13.13
C VAL A 51 4.39 0.06 -13.13
N THR A 52 3.13 0.22 -13.50
CA THR A 52 2.42 1.50 -13.50
C THR A 52 1.33 1.55 -12.43
N LYS A 53 0.86 2.76 -12.10
CA LYS A 53 -0.24 2.93 -11.14
C LYS A 53 -1.52 2.24 -11.63
N GLU A 54 -1.79 2.32 -12.93
CA GLU A 54 -2.94 1.72 -13.59
C GLU A 54 -2.91 0.20 -13.48
N GLN A 55 -1.72 -0.42 -13.65
CA GLN A 55 -1.56 -1.86 -13.45
C GLN A 55 -1.81 -2.27 -11.99
N VAL A 56 -1.33 -1.49 -11.01
CA VAL A 56 -1.58 -1.74 -9.59
C VAL A 56 -3.08 -1.63 -9.27
N LEU A 57 -3.73 -0.56 -9.75
CA LEU A 57 -5.17 -0.35 -9.55
C LEU A 57 -5.98 -1.46 -10.20
N ARG A 58 -5.69 -1.82 -11.45
CA ARG A 58 -6.35 -2.94 -12.14
C ARG A 58 -6.22 -4.23 -11.34
N ALA A 59 -4.99 -4.61 -10.97
CA ALA A 59 -4.76 -5.84 -10.20
C ALA A 59 -5.50 -5.86 -8.86
N GLY A 60 -5.55 -4.71 -8.17
CA GLY A 60 -6.27 -4.56 -6.91
C GLY A 60 -7.79 -4.63 -7.05
N LEU A 61 -8.34 -4.07 -8.13
CA LEU A 61 -9.78 -4.02 -8.40
C LEU A 61 -10.34 -5.31 -9.02
N THR A 62 -9.57 -6.00 -9.87
CA THR A 62 -10.02 -7.24 -10.53
C THR A 62 -9.67 -8.49 -9.74
N GLY A 63 -8.70 -8.40 -8.82
CA GLY A 63 -8.14 -9.57 -8.14
C GLY A 63 -7.14 -10.37 -8.98
N GLU A 64 -6.87 -9.96 -10.23
CA GLU A 64 -5.79 -10.51 -11.07
C GLU A 64 -4.44 -10.03 -10.53
N LYS A 65 -3.94 -10.72 -9.50
CA LYS A 65 -2.75 -10.29 -8.75
C LYS A 65 -1.50 -10.24 -9.64
N LEU A 66 -0.73 -9.18 -9.45
CA LEU A 66 0.66 -9.12 -9.92
C LEU A 66 1.53 -10.14 -9.14
N PRO A 67 2.69 -10.54 -9.69
CA PRO A 67 3.67 -11.32 -8.95
C PRO A 67 4.07 -10.70 -7.61
N SER A 68 4.58 -11.53 -6.70
CA SER A 68 5.07 -11.05 -5.41
C SER A 68 6.17 -10.02 -5.59
N LYS A 69 6.10 -8.94 -4.78
CA LYS A 69 7.01 -7.78 -4.83
C LYS A 69 7.11 -7.17 -6.23
N SER A 70 5.98 -7.00 -6.91
CA SER A 70 5.93 -6.30 -8.21
C SER A 70 5.94 -4.78 -8.10
N SER A 71 5.34 -4.22 -7.05
CA SER A 71 5.27 -2.76 -6.85
C SER A 71 5.98 -2.32 -5.57
N ARG A 72 6.78 -1.25 -5.70
CA ARG A 72 7.41 -0.52 -4.61
C ARG A 72 6.90 0.91 -4.66
N HIS A 73 6.00 1.24 -3.75
CA HIS A 73 5.40 2.58 -3.69
C HIS A 73 6.31 3.53 -2.90
N MET A 74 6.57 4.69 -3.48
CA MET A 74 7.42 5.73 -2.92
C MET A 74 6.64 7.03 -2.86
N VAL A 75 7.08 7.95 -2.01
CA VAL A 75 6.57 9.32 -1.94
C VAL A 75 7.73 10.29 -2.11
N ARG A 76 7.53 11.31 -2.95
CA ARG A 76 8.48 12.40 -3.16
C ARG A 76 8.17 13.55 -2.20
N ILE A 77 9.12 13.89 -1.34
CA ILE A 77 9.01 14.98 -0.37
C ILE A 77 10.28 15.82 -0.49
N ASN A 78 10.12 17.12 -0.71
CA ASN A 78 11.25 18.05 -0.87
C ASN A 78 12.31 17.60 -1.90
N GLY A 79 11.87 16.93 -2.97
CA GLY A 79 12.73 16.40 -4.03
C GLY A 79 13.29 14.99 -3.77
N GLU A 80 13.32 14.53 -2.52
CA GLU A 80 13.81 13.21 -2.12
C GLU A 80 12.71 12.14 -2.24
N LEU A 81 13.12 10.90 -2.52
CA LEU A 81 12.22 9.74 -2.56
C LEU A 81 12.32 8.94 -1.27
N HIS A 82 11.21 8.78 -0.59
CA HIS A 82 11.08 7.91 0.57
C HIS A 82 10.11 6.76 0.26
N HIS A 83 10.25 5.63 0.96
CA HIS A 83 9.21 4.61 0.89
C HIS A 83 7.87 5.20 1.36
N ILE A 84 6.74 4.75 0.79
CA ILE A 84 5.43 5.34 1.09
C ILE A 84 5.06 5.28 2.58
N THR A 85 5.67 4.36 3.35
CA THR A 85 5.54 4.30 4.82
C THR A 85 6.04 5.55 5.55
N TYR A 86 6.79 6.43 4.89
CA TYR A 86 7.14 7.75 5.44
C TYR A 86 5.90 8.60 5.77
N LEU A 87 4.76 8.31 5.15
CA LEU A 87 3.48 8.97 5.44
C LEU A 87 2.82 8.45 6.72
N GLU A 88 3.28 7.32 7.29
CA GLU A 88 2.78 6.80 8.56
C GLU A 88 3.30 7.72 9.70
N ARG A 89 2.44 8.61 10.21
CA ARG A 89 2.83 9.68 11.16
C ARG A 89 2.53 9.41 12.64
N GLU A 90 1.72 8.39 12.98
CA GLU A 90 1.32 8.15 14.38
C GLU A 90 1.30 6.68 14.83
N SER A 91 1.27 6.52 16.16
CA SER A 91 1.29 5.26 16.90
C SER A 91 0.16 4.33 16.46
N PRO A 92 0.46 3.13 15.93
CA PRO A 92 -0.57 2.20 15.52
C PRO A 92 -1.40 1.74 16.72
N MET A 93 -2.73 1.72 16.56
CA MET A 93 -3.66 1.09 17.50
C MET A 93 -3.15 -0.29 17.92
N ARG A 94 -3.22 -0.61 19.22
CA ARG A 94 -2.75 -1.91 19.71
C ARG A 94 -3.59 -3.02 19.10
N LEU A 95 -2.96 -4.16 18.85
CA LEU A 95 -3.63 -5.30 18.21
C LEU A 95 -4.85 -5.80 19.00
N GLU A 96 -4.79 -5.72 20.31
CA GLU A 96 -5.89 -6.07 21.23
C GLU A 96 -7.12 -5.16 21.06
N ASP A 97 -6.90 -3.89 20.74
CA ASP A 97 -7.97 -2.88 20.59
C ASP A 97 -8.65 -2.90 19.22
N ILE A 98 -8.07 -3.63 18.24
CA ILE A 98 -8.63 -3.71 16.89
C ILE A 98 -9.80 -4.73 16.89
N PRO A 99 -11.02 -4.34 16.48
CA PRO A 99 -12.16 -5.27 16.43
C PRO A 99 -12.11 -6.27 15.26
#